data_AF-A0A7S3RPI2-F1
#
_entry.id   AF-A0A7S3RPI2-F1
#
_cell.length_a   1.000
_cell.length_b   1.000
_cell.length_c   1.000
_cell.angle_alpha   90.00
_cell.angle_beta   90.00
_cell.angle_gamma   90.00
#
_symmetry.space_group_name_H-M   'P 1'
#
loop_
_entity.id
_entity.type
_entity.pdbx_description
1 polymer ?
#
loop_
_entity_poly.entity_id
_entity_poly.type
_entity_poly.pdbx_seq_one_letter_code
_entity_poly.pdbx_strand_id
1 'polypeptide(L)'
;DAWAMNSRHIKFVDVSTACEEQYTLTKDCPLAEVWVAALTCEFVSSLCPENSGADTSSLTWAAAATPTYALTNSFRFTNGEYNQINGVNQPTIEIVGGTLLFNIGTPSAPNMCWYMDSAFCSNFHRMKSAFPGSTASNQAANAKVVIVVFFWTIWLSTIALFLYNVFWVFTPRKAFWDELREALGDGDLDSEDMRELEEARKQYAKNTMKRIAKYETIAVAFIITVIVGLPLLYWQLFLPCWDCYDFEGAAVHEAGHLLGLGHPDAFPTLSQLPSYAPDVGKNVYNELLASGSTFNATTCITNWDTVYNGTPAASAIEATGVRNAVMESFTQNNPSQCLSADDAEGLHTLYPDCQGLFYSTAPNCIKVNLNFGVVRVFLYLGIPLLVVVWVMLVFDYFVDNYIRVPSASEMKQKAEMKRQLAGKIGAHAEEPTWKQSVDDQQAPATAQQKAVPGGYYRQQLPPIRSQEQVPQA
;
A
#
# COMPACT_ATOMS: atom_id res chain seq x y z
N ASP A 1 13.33 4.26 17.04
CA ASP A 1 13.50 2.79 17.14
C ASP A 1 14.68 2.22 16.37
N ALA A 2 14.76 2.39 15.04
CA ALA A 2 15.84 1.79 14.23
C ALA A 2 17.25 2.02 14.79
N TRP A 3 17.56 3.26 15.18
CA TRP A 3 18.83 3.63 15.82
C TRP A 3 19.04 2.97 17.21
N ALA A 4 18.03 2.98 18.08
CA ALA A 4 18.12 2.41 19.43
C ALA A 4 18.20 0.87 19.44
N MET A 5 17.58 0.19 18.49
CA MET A 5 17.67 -1.28 18.38
C MET A 5 19.08 -1.76 17.96
N ASN A 6 19.85 -0.87 17.36
CA ASN A 6 21.21 -1.14 16.90
C ASN A 6 22.29 -0.50 17.79
N SER A 7 21.90 0.20 18.86
CA SER A 7 22.87 0.74 19.82
C SER A 7 22.31 0.70 21.24
N ARG A 8 23.01 0.01 22.13
CA ARG A 8 22.65 -0.03 23.56
C ARG A 8 22.75 1.33 24.26
N HIS A 9 23.50 2.26 23.68
CA HIS A 9 23.79 3.58 24.23
C HIS A 9 22.71 4.61 23.85
N ILE A 10 21.98 4.36 22.76
CA ILE A 10 20.97 5.29 22.24
C ILE A 10 19.59 4.77 22.65
N LYS A 11 18.81 5.65 23.27
CA LYS A 11 17.44 5.34 23.70
C LYS A 11 16.54 6.50 23.32
N PHE A 12 15.41 6.19 22.71
CA PHE A 12 14.35 7.15 22.46
C PHE A 12 13.20 6.85 23.42
N VAL A 13 12.70 7.89 24.07
CA VAL A 13 11.53 7.82 24.95
C VAL A 13 10.57 8.90 24.47
N ASP A 14 9.34 8.51 24.15
CA ASP A 14 8.30 9.47 23.84
C ASP A 14 7.88 10.19 25.12
N VAL A 15 8.05 11.52 25.11
CA VAL A 15 7.69 12.42 26.21
C VAL A 15 6.55 13.36 25.84
N SER A 16 5.89 13.16 24.68
CA SER A 16 4.82 14.06 24.20
C SER A 16 3.70 14.25 25.21
N THR A 17 3.20 13.16 25.82
CA THR A 17 2.16 13.25 26.86
C THR A 17 2.65 14.00 28.10
N ALA A 18 3.89 13.77 28.54
CA ALA A 18 4.46 14.46 29.70
C ALA A 18 4.66 15.96 29.43
N CYS A 19 5.06 16.32 28.20
CA CYS A 19 5.15 17.71 27.75
C CYS A 19 3.76 18.38 27.64
N GLU A 20 2.74 17.64 27.19
CA GLU A 20 1.35 18.13 27.12
C GLU A 20 0.78 18.42 28.51
N GLU A 21 1.04 17.55 29.49
CA GLU A 21 0.63 17.75 30.88
C GLU A 21 1.25 19.00 31.53
N GLN A 22 2.42 19.43 31.05
CA GLN A 22 3.09 20.65 31.48
C GLN A 22 2.61 21.91 30.73
N TYR A 23 1.60 21.77 29.85
CA TYR A 23 1.14 22.83 28.93
C TYR A 23 2.24 23.36 28.00
N THR A 24 3.26 22.55 27.74
CA THR A 24 4.39 22.87 26.86
C THR A 24 4.43 21.91 25.67
N LEU A 25 3.38 21.92 24.84
CA LEU A 25 3.44 21.37 23.47
C LEU A 25 4.22 22.32 22.53
N THR A 26 5.16 23.07 23.08
CA THR A 26 6.06 23.96 22.37
C THR A 26 7.47 23.38 22.42
N LYS A 27 8.36 23.91 21.57
CA LYS A 27 9.79 23.55 21.52
C LYS A 27 10.50 23.65 22.88
N ASP A 28 9.90 24.37 23.83
CA ASP A 28 10.49 24.66 25.14
C ASP A 28 10.22 23.58 26.20
N CYS A 29 9.65 22.43 25.83
CA CYS A 29 9.49 21.34 26.78
C CYS A 29 10.87 20.87 27.30
N PRO A 30 11.18 20.99 28.60
CA PRO A 30 12.50 20.67 29.14
C PRO A 30 12.79 19.16 29.15
N LEU A 31 11.77 18.33 28.92
CA LEU A 31 11.89 16.88 28.84
C LEU A 31 12.29 16.40 27.44
N ALA A 32 12.15 17.25 26.42
CA ALA A 32 12.39 16.88 25.03
C ALA A 32 13.82 17.26 24.61
N GLU A 33 14.65 16.26 24.37
CA GLU A 33 15.97 16.43 23.76
C GLU A 33 15.87 16.60 22.23
N VAL A 34 14.96 15.84 21.61
CA VAL A 34 14.66 15.91 20.18
C VAL A 34 13.22 16.37 20.00
N TRP A 35 13.05 17.43 19.22
CA TRP A 35 11.74 17.96 18.86
C TRP A 35 11.37 17.57 17.42
N VAL A 36 10.11 17.24 17.17
CA VAL A 36 9.58 17.01 15.81
C VAL A 36 8.60 18.13 15.49
N ALA A 37 8.87 18.88 14.43
CA ALA A 37 8.05 20.02 14.04
C ALA A 37 7.76 20.05 12.54
N ALA A 38 6.67 20.73 12.19
CA ALA A 38 6.45 21.15 10.82
C ALA A 38 7.46 22.24 10.46
N LEU A 39 8.07 22.10 9.29
CA LEU A 39 8.81 23.19 8.68
C LEU A 39 7.80 24.23 8.20
N THR A 40 7.76 25.36 8.90
CA THR A 40 7.04 26.56 8.50
C THR A 40 8.03 27.70 8.25
N CYS A 41 7.65 28.69 7.43
CA CYS A 41 8.50 29.86 7.18
C CYS A 41 8.84 30.63 8.47
N GLU A 42 7.98 30.55 9.49
CA GLU A 42 8.18 31.17 10.80
C GLU A 42 9.36 30.55 11.57
N PHE A 43 9.57 29.24 11.43
CA PHE A 43 10.63 28.53 12.13
C PHE A 43 12.03 28.83 11.56
N VAL A 44 12.09 29.30 10.32
CA VAL A 44 13.35 29.59 9.62
C VAL A 44 13.36 31.02 9.12
N SER A 45 13.22 31.97 10.05
CA SER A 45 13.28 33.40 9.79
C SER A 45 14.55 33.86 9.06
N SER A 46 15.64 33.07 9.11
CA SER A 46 16.87 33.30 8.35
C SER A 46 16.83 32.80 6.90
N LEU A 47 15.92 31.89 6.53
CA LEU A 47 15.80 31.32 5.18
C LEU A 47 14.58 31.84 4.41
N CYS A 48 13.66 32.56 5.07
CA CYS A 48 12.51 33.20 4.42
C CYS A 48 12.53 34.70 4.74
N PRO A 49 13.27 35.53 3.99
CA PRO A 49 13.33 36.95 4.28
C PRO A 49 11.97 37.57 3.93
N GLU A 50 11.25 38.07 4.94
CA GLU A 50 9.92 38.70 4.82
C GLU A 50 9.85 39.84 3.79
N ASN A 51 11.00 40.37 3.35
CA ASN A 51 11.09 41.50 2.43
C ASN A 51 11.96 41.25 1.18
N SER A 52 12.49 40.05 1.00
CA SER A 52 13.04 39.69 -0.30
C SER A 52 11.91 39.09 -1.11
N GLY A 53 11.61 39.62 -2.29
CA GLY A 53 10.83 38.89 -3.30
C GLY A 53 11.55 37.62 -3.81
N ALA A 54 12.34 36.97 -2.96
CA ALA A 54 12.95 35.68 -3.19
C ALA A 54 11.84 34.65 -3.14
N ASP A 55 11.70 33.98 -4.27
CA ASP A 55 10.69 32.99 -4.53
C ASP A 55 10.78 31.86 -3.48
N THR A 56 9.79 31.79 -2.58
CA THR A 56 9.63 30.73 -1.58
C THR A 56 9.40 29.35 -2.20
N SER A 57 9.30 29.28 -3.53
CA SER A 57 9.32 28.06 -4.34
C SER A 57 10.62 27.23 -4.20
N SER A 58 11.65 27.77 -3.54
CA SER A 58 12.99 27.16 -3.44
C SER A 58 13.34 26.49 -2.10
N LEU A 59 12.39 26.31 -1.18
CA LEU A 59 12.58 25.33 -0.09
C LEU A 59 12.55 23.92 -0.70
N THR A 60 13.68 23.50 -1.26
CA THR A 60 13.87 22.23 -1.97
C THR A 60 13.96 21.03 -1.03
N TRP A 61 14.14 21.28 0.26
CA TRP A 61 14.32 20.23 1.26
C TRP A 61 12.97 19.75 1.79
N ALA A 62 12.83 18.43 1.79
CA ALA A 62 11.64 17.75 2.28
C ALA A 62 11.61 17.70 3.80
N ALA A 63 12.74 17.34 4.38
CA ALA A 63 12.96 17.36 5.81
C ALA A 63 14.34 17.96 6.09
N ALA A 64 14.57 18.34 7.35
CA ALA A 64 15.88 18.75 7.83
C ALA A 64 16.02 18.45 9.33
N ALA A 65 17.24 18.11 9.72
CA ALA A 65 17.68 18.06 11.10
C ALA A 65 18.42 19.36 11.47
N THR A 66 18.03 19.95 12.60
CA THR A 66 18.71 21.12 13.18
C THR A 66 19.27 20.74 14.55
N PRO A 67 20.53 20.27 14.63
CA PRO A 67 21.14 19.89 15.89
C PRO A 67 21.33 21.12 16.78
N THR A 68 21.00 20.97 18.06
CA THR A 68 21.39 21.90 19.11
C THR A 68 22.72 21.42 19.67
N TYR A 69 23.72 22.29 19.67
CA TYR A 69 25.07 21.93 20.11
C TYR A 69 25.50 22.70 21.34
N ALA A 70 26.37 22.09 22.12
CA ALA A 70 27.14 22.70 23.19
C ALA A 70 28.64 22.55 22.89
N LEU A 71 29.42 23.53 23.34
CA LEU A 71 30.88 23.40 23.34
C LEU A 71 31.32 22.81 24.66
N THR A 72 32.06 21.73 24.60
CA THR A 72 32.60 21.06 25.78
C THR A 72 34.11 20.89 25.66
N ASN A 73 34.82 21.27 26.72
CA ASN A 73 36.25 20.99 26.87
C ASN A 73 36.50 19.67 27.63
N SER A 74 35.43 19.00 28.07
CA SER A 74 35.49 17.74 28.78
C SER A 74 35.16 16.55 27.88
N PHE A 75 35.02 16.77 26.57
CA PHE A 75 34.88 15.67 25.62
C PHE A 75 36.07 14.73 25.75
N ARG A 76 35.73 13.46 25.93
CA ARG A 76 36.69 12.37 25.91
C ARG A 76 36.39 11.56 24.68
N PHE A 77 37.41 11.20 23.91
CA PHE A 77 37.21 10.14 22.94
C PHE A 77 36.87 8.86 23.72
N THR A 78 36.48 7.85 22.96
CA THR A 78 36.21 6.52 23.49
C THR A 78 37.45 5.87 24.11
N ASN A 79 38.63 6.52 23.99
CA ASN A 79 39.82 6.21 24.78
C ASN A 79 39.87 6.70 26.21
N GLY A 80 38.89 7.50 26.62
CA GLY A 80 38.93 8.21 27.88
C GLY A 80 39.95 9.35 27.91
N GLU A 81 40.78 9.52 26.90
CA GLU A 81 41.62 10.71 26.73
C GLU A 81 40.78 11.89 26.29
N TYR A 82 41.17 13.06 26.75
CA TYR A 82 40.56 14.30 26.31
C TYR A 82 40.94 14.60 24.87
N ASN A 83 40.05 15.22 24.12
CA ASN A 83 40.43 15.86 22.87
C ASN A 83 41.46 16.95 23.17
N GLN A 84 42.74 16.68 22.92
CA GLN A 84 43.85 17.57 23.25
C GLN A 84 44.74 17.81 22.04
N ILE A 85 45.16 19.06 21.83
CA ILE A 85 46.23 19.42 20.90
C ILE A 85 47.34 20.05 21.75
N ASN A 86 48.54 19.48 21.70
CA ASN A 86 49.69 19.92 22.49
C ASN A 86 49.40 19.98 24.02
N GLY A 87 48.63 19.01 24.54
CA GLY A 87 48.26 18.93 25.95
C GLY A 87 47.18 19.91 26.42
N VAL A 88 46.56 20.65 25.50
CA VAL A 88 45.46 21.59 25.78
C VAL A 88 44.15 20.99 25.29
N ASN A 89 43.17 20.85 26.19
CA ASN A 89 41.82 20.40 25.84
C ASN A 89 41.24 21.31 24.76
N GLN A 90 40.85 20.71 23.65
CA GLN A 90 40.19 21.36 22.56
C GLN A 90 38.67 21.39 22.82
N PRO A 91 38.02 22.52 22.55
CA PRO A 91 36.57 22.56 22.55
C PRO A 91 36.06 21.62 21.47
N THR A 92 35.19 20.70 21.89
CA THR A 92 34.49 19.79 20.99
C THR A 92 33.03 20.19 20.93
N ILE A 93 32.45 20.09 19.74
CA ILE A 93 31.03 20.32 19.51
C ILE A 93 30.32 19.03 19.90
N GLU A 94 29.48 19.09 20.93
CA GLU A 94 28.61 18.01 21.35
C GLU A 94 27.17 18.33 20.94
N ILE A 95 26.49 17.39 20.31
CA ILE A 95 25.06 17.53 20.02
C ILE A 95 24.31 17.15 21.30
N VAL A 96 23.60 18.11 21.88
CA VAL A 96 22.85 17.96 23.16
C VAL A 96 21.34 17.89 22.95
N GLY A 97 20.91 17.92 21.69
CA GLY A 97 19.51 17.87 21.29
C GLY A 97 19.34 18.32 19.85
N GLY A 98 18.10 18.53 19.41
CA GLY A 98 17.83 19.05 18.08
C GLY A 98 16.37 19.10 17.70
N THR A 99 16.10 19.60 16.49
CA THR A 99 14.75 19.60 15.92
C THR A 99 14.76 18.95 14.54
N LEU A 100 13.90 17.94 14.37
CA LEU A 100 13.53 17.36 13.08
C LEU A 100 12.38 18.17 12.48
N LEU A 101 12.59 18.68 11.27
CA LEU A 101 11.66 19.55 10.57
C LEU A 101 11.15 18.83 9.33
N PHE A 102 9.83 18.79 9.15
CA PHE A 102 9.20 18.17 7.98
C PHE A 102 8.37 19.20 7.22
N ASN A 103 8.65 19.38 5.93
CA ASN A 103 7.94 20.31 5.07
C ASN A 103 6.50 19.83 4.83
N ILE A 104 5.52 20.57 5.36
CA ILE A 104 4.10 20.27 5.23
C ILE A 104 3.47 20.89 3.97
N GLY A 105 4.30 21.46 3.09
CA GLY A 105 3.87 22.26 1.96
C GLY A 105 3.58 23.71 2.35
N THR A 106 3.81 24.62 1.42
CA THR A 106 3.39 26.01 1.55
C THR A 106 2.24 26.27 0.58
N PRO A 107 1.46 27.35 0.76
CA PRO A 107 0.50 27.78 -0.25
C PRO A 107 1.14 27.99 -1.65
N SER A 108 2.44 28.33 -1.70
CA SER A 108 3.20 28.50 -2.94
C SER A 108 3.80 27.21 -3.51
N ALA A 109 3.95 26.15 -2.70
CA ALA A 109 4.40 24.82 -3.09
C ALA A 109 3.46 23.74 -2.52
N PRO A 110 2.19 23.67 -3.00
CA PRO A 110 1.18 22.76 -2.45
C PRO A 110 1.45 21.28 -2.75
N ASN A 111 2.45 20.99 -3.59
CA ASN A 111 2.73 19.66 -4.09
C ASN A 111 3.62 18.83 -3.15
N MET A 112 3.97 19.35 -1.97
CA MET A 112 4.66 18.57 -0.95
C MET A 112 3.69 17.55 -0.36
N CYS A 113 4.01 16.27 -0.48
CA CYS A 113 3.20 15.21 0.06
C CYS A 113 4.06 14.14 0.72
N TRP A 114 3.48 13.55 1.76
CA TRP A 114 4.08 12.49 2.56
C TRP A 114 3.23 11.23 2.48
N TYR A 115 3.89 10.09 2.51
CA TYR A 115 3.23 8.81 2.73
C TYR A 115 3.85 8.13 3.97
N MET A 116 3.04 7.37 4.70
CA MET A 116 3.42 6.78 6.00
C MET A 116 3.61 5.26 5.99
N ASP A 117 3.26 4.55 4.91
CA ASP A 117 3.39 3.08 4.83
C ASP A 117 4.50 2.68 3.87
N SER A 118 5.74 2.76 4.32
CA SER A 118 6.90 2.49 3.47
C SER A 118 7.27 1.03 3.36
N ALA A 119 6.79 0.17 4.26
CA ALA A 119 6.76 -1.25 4.00
C ALA A 119 5.97 -1.54 2.71
N PHE A 120 4.75 -0.99 2.59
CA PHE A 120 3.95 -1.15 1.37
C PHE A 120 4.60 -0.47 0.16
N CYS A 121 5.00 0.79 0.28
CA CYS A 121 5.53 1.55 -0.87
C CYS A 121 6.93 1.10 -1.31
N SER A 122 7.72 0.45 -0.45
CA SER A 122 9.09 -0.04 -0.78
C SER A 122 9.13 -0.94 -2.02
N ASN A 123 8.06 -1.72 -2.26
CA ASN A 123 7.98 -2.56 -3.45
C ASN A 123 7.89 -1.73 -4.75
N PHE A 124 7.19 -0.59 -4.72
CA PHE A 124 7.16 0.34 -5.85
C PHE A 124 8.51 1.04 -6.04
N HIS A 125 9.21 1.36 -4.95
CA HIS A 125 10.55 1.96 -5.02
C HIS A 125 11.60 0.99 -5.57
N ARG A 126 11.57 -0.29 -5.15
CA ARG A 126 12.40 -1.36 -5.74
C ARG A 126 12.12 -1.56 -7.24
N MET A 127 10.89 -1.31 -7.67
CA MET A 127 10.56 -1.36 -9.08
C MET A 127 11.19 -0.20 -9.86
N LYS A 128 11.36 1.00 -9.27
CA LYS A 128 12.04 2.15 -9.93
C LYS A 128 13.45 1.80 -10.38
N SER A 129 14.24 1.14 -9.52
CA SER A 129 15.62 0.76 -9.82
C SER A 129 15.76 -0.37 -10.85
N ALA A 130 14.67 -1.08 -11.16
CA ALA A 130 14.67 -2.13 -12.18
C ALA A 130 14.60 -1.58 -13.61
N PHE A 131 14.27 -0.29 -13.80
CA PHE A 131 14.16 0.31 -15.13
C PHE A 131 15.49 0.91 -15.58
N PRO A 132 15.81 0.81 -16.89
CA PRO A 132 17.02 1.39 -17.43
C PRO A 132 16.98 2.93 -17.35
N GLY A 133 18.10 3.52 -16.95
CA GLY A 133 18.30 4.97 -16.89
C GLY A 133 19.69 5.31 -16.35
N SER A 134 20.24 6.43 -16.81
CA SER A 134 21.57 6.91 -16.42
C SER A 134 21.61 7.58 -15.04
N THR A 135 20.45 7.98 -14.50
CA THR A 135 20.29 8.61 -13.19
C THR A 135 19.06 8.03 -12.50
N ALA A 136 19.02 8.09 -11.17
CA ALA A 136 17.85 7.65 -10.39
C ALA A 136 16.56 8.39 -10.80
N SER A 137 16.66 9.69 -11.13
CA SER A 137 15.54 10.48 -11.63
C SER A 137 15.02 9.98 -12.99
N ASN A 138 15.91 9.65 -13.92
CA ASN A 138 15.55 9.10 -15.23
C ASN A 138 14.93 7.71 -15.11
N GLN A 139 15.48 6.86 -14.23
CA GLN A 139 14.93 5.53 -13.95
C GLN A 139 13.50 5.63 -13.40
N ALA A 140 13.27 6.49 -12.41
CA ALA A 140 11.94 6.73 -11.86
C ALA A 140 10.95 7.31 -12.90
N ALA A 141 11.39 8.24 -13.76
CA ALA A 141 10.53 8.79 -14.81
C ALA A 141 10.14 7.70 -15.84
N ASN A 142 11.10 6.91 -16.31
CA ASN A 142 10.86 5.82 -17.26
C ASN A 142 9.92 4.76 -16.69
N ALA A 143 10.17 4.34 -15.44
CA ALA A 143 9.32 3.39 -14.74
C ALA A 143 7.88 3.91 -14.61
N LYS A 144 7.70 5.19 -14.26
CA LYS A 144 6.38 5.84 -14.17
C LYS A 144 5.64 5.74 -15.49
N VAL A 145 6.28 6.13 -16.61
CA VAL A 145 5.66 6.10 -17.94
C VAL A 145 5.19 4.70 -18.30
N VAL A 146 6.02 3.67 -18.10
CA VAL A 146 5.65 2.28 -18.41
C VAL A 146 4.46 1.82 -17.58
N ILE A 147 4.46 2.10 -16.28
CA ILE A 147 3.37 1.71 -15.38
C ILE A 147 2.08 2.44 -15.76
N VAL A 148 2.15 3.76 -16.02
CA VAL A 148 1.02 4.56 -16.47
C VAL A 148 0.42 3.98 -17.74
N VAL A 149 1.23 3.75 -18.77
CA VAL A 149 0.77 3.16 -20.03
C VAL A 149 0.11 1.80 -19.80
N PHE A 150 0.72 0.94 -18.97
CA PHE A 150 0.18 -0.37 -18.64
C PHE A 150 -1.19 -0.29 -17.93
N PHE A 151 -1.30 0.52 -16.88
CA PHE A 151 -2.55 0.74 -16.13
C PHE A 151 -3.67 1.27 -17.03
N TRP A 152 -3.40 2.31 -17.81
CA TRP A 152 -4.41 2.91 -18.69
C TRP A 152 -4.78 1.99 -19.86
N THR A 153 -3.85 1.18 -20.36
CA THR A 153 -4.14 0.18 -21.39
C THR A 153 -5.12 -0.87 -20.85
N ILE A 154 -4.85 -1.44 -19.66
CA ILE A 154 -5.77 -2.39 -19.02
C ILE A 154 -7.15 -1.76 -18.81
N TRP A 155 -7.19 -0.52 -18.30
CA TRP A 155 -8.43 0.18 -18.06
C TRP A 155 -9.24 0.41 -19.35
N LEU A 156 -8.60 0.96 -20.39
CA LEU A 156 -9.25 1.20 -21.69
C LEU A 156 -9.68 -0.09 -22.37
N SER A 157 -8.86 -1.14 -22.33
CA SER A 157 -9.24 -2.46 -22.83
C SER A 157 -10.46 -3.04 -22.10
N THR A 158 -10.54 -2.83 -20.78
CA THR A 158 -11.70 -3.27 -19.98
C THR A 158 -12.95 -2.48 -20.34
N ILE A 159 -12.84 -1.17 -20.54
CA ILE A 159 -13.96 -0.34 -21.04
C ILE A 159 -14.39 -0.79 -22.42
N ALA A 160 -13.45 -1.00 -23.35
CA ALA A 160 -13.76 -1.46 -24.71
C ALA A 160 -14.46 -2.82 -24.69
N LEU A 161 -14.00 -3.76 -23.86
CA LEU A 161 -14.66 -5.05 -23.65
C LEU A 161 -16.06 -4.90 -23.08
N PHE A 162 -16.25 -4.02 -22.09
CA PHE A 162 -17.56 -3.76 -21.51
C PHE A 162 -18.52 -3.15 -22.53
N LEU A 163 -18.09 -2.13 -23.28
CA LEU A 163 -18.86 -1.50 -24.34
C LEU A 163 -19.20 -2.49 -25.47
N TYR A 164 -18.26 -3.36 -25.84
CA TYR A 164 -18.50 -4.43 -26.80
C TYR A 164 -19.62 -5.37 -26.32
N ASN A 165 -19.57 -5.83 -25.07
CA ASN A 165 -20.63 -6.67 -24.51
C ASN A 165 -21.99 -5.96 -24.47
N VAL A 166 -22.02 -4.69 -24.04
CA VAL A 166 -23.23 -3.86 -24.04
C VAL A 166 -23.79 -3.71 -25.47
N PHE A 167 -22.93 -3.40 -26.44
CA PHE A 167 -23.32 -3.26 -27.84
C PHE A 167 -23.94 -4.55 -28.40
N TRP A 168 -23.39 -5.73 -28.09
CA TRP A 168 -23.95 -7.03 -28.50
C TRP A 168 -25.28 -7.37 -27.83
N VAL A 169 -25.49 -6.92 -26.60
CA VAL A 169 -26.78 -7.07 -25.93
C VAL A 169 -27.86 -6.21 -26.60
N PHE A 170 -27.51 -5.01 -27.06
CA PHE A 170 -28.47 -4.04 -27.63
C PHE A 170 -28.60 -4.05 -29.16
N THR A 171 -27.66 -4.61 -29.92
CA THR A 171 -27.76 -4.69 -31.39
C THR A 171 -29.04 -5.36 -31.92
N PRO A 172 -29.57 -6.43 -31.31
CA PRO A 172 -30.84 -7.03 -31.73
C PRO A 172 -32.02 -6.06 -31.66
N ARG A 173 -31.90 -4.96 -30.91
CA ARG A 173 -32.94 -3.92 -30.81
C ARG A 173 -33.25 -3.33 -32.17
N LYS A 174 -32.22 -2.96 -32.94
CA LYS A 174 -32.42 -2.29 -34.23
C LYS A 174 -33.16 -3.20 -35.21
N ALA A 175 -32.71 -4.45 -35.34
CA ALA A 175 -33.37 -5.46 -36.18
C ALA A 175 -34.84 -5.67 -35.77
N PHE A 176 -35.12 -5.79 -34.47
CA PHE A 176 -36.49 -5.92 -33.98
C PHE A 176 -37.37 -4.71 -34.31
N TRP A 177 -36.87 -3.47 -34.14
CA TRP A 177 -37.66 -2.27 -34.45
C TRP A 177 -37.87 -2.05 -35.95
N ASP A 178 -36.90 -2.44 -36.78
CA ASP A 178 -37.04 -2.35 -38.23
C ASP A 178 -38.07 -3.39 -38.73
N GLU A 179 -38.04 -4.62 -38.22
CA GLU A 179 -39.05 -5.67 -38.50
C GLU A 179 -40.45 -5.25 -38.00
N LEU A 180 -40.53 -4.65 -36.82
CA LEU A 180 -41.80 -4.13 -36.28
C LEU A 180 -42.36 -2.96 -37.11
N ARG A 181 -41.49 -2.07 -37.61
CA ARG A 181 -41.90 -0.94 -38.45
C ARG A 181 -42.41 -1.43 -39.81
N GLU A 182 -41.77 -2.43 -40.39
CA GLU A 182 -42.25 -3.05 -41.64
C GLU A 182 -43.58 -3.77 -41.44
N ALA A 183 -43.76 -4.48 -40.31
CA ALA A 183 -44.98 -5.21 -40.01
C ALA A 183 -46.21 -4.30 -39.83
N LEU A 184 -46.03 -3.10 -39.27
CA LEU A 184 -47.13 -2.18 -38.97
C LEU A 184 -47.55 -1.32 -40.19
N GLY A 185 -46.68 -1.17 -41.19
CA GLY A 185 -46.94 -0.27 -42.31
C GLY A 185 -47.11 1.21 -41.88
N ASP A 186 -47.26 2.11 -42.85
CA ASP A 186 -47.42 3.55 -42.62
C ASP A 186 -48.90 3.97 -42.31
N GLY A 187 -49.75 3.00 -41.97
CA GLY A 187 -51.19 3.20 -41.76
C GLY A 187 -51.56 3.66 -40.35
N ASP A 188 -52.76 4.24 -40.20
CA ASP A 188 -53.32 4.59 -38.88
C ASP A 188 -53.51 3.32 -38.03
N LEU A 189 -52.72 3.21 -36.95
CA LEU A 189 -52.75 2.10 -36.00
C LEU A 189 -54.09 2.03 -35.27
N ASP A 190 -54.74 0.87 -35.32
CA ASP A 190 -55.94 0.64 -34.51
C ASP A 190 -55.58 0.25 -33.05
N SER A 191 -56.61 0.12 -32.20
CA SER A 191 -56.39 -0.24 -30.79
C SER A 191 -55.86 -1.66 -30.58
N GLU A 192 -56.07 -2.55 -31.55
CA GLU A 192 -55.61 -3.93 -31.51
C GLU A 192 -54.12 -4.01 -31.87
N ASP A 193 -53.68 -3.29 -32.91
CA ASP A 193 -52.27 -3.11 -33.29
C ASP A 193 -51.44 -2.55 -32.13
N MET A 194 -51.98 -1.56 -31.41
CA MET A 194 -51.32 -0.98 -30.24
C MET A 194 -51.13 -2.00 -29.10
N ARG A 195 -52.05 -2.95 -28.96
CA ARG A 195 -51.94 -4.01 -27.95
C ARG A 195 -50.91 -5.06 -28.36
N GLU A 196 -50.88 -5.44 -29.64
CA GLU A 196 -49.84 -6.33 -30.19
C GLU A 196 -48.44 -5.73 -30.06
N LEU A 197 -48.30 -4.43 -30.33
CA LEU A 197 -47.06 -3.68 -30.13
C LEU A 197 -46.59 -3.73 -28.67
N GLU A 198 -47.51 -3.57 -27.72
CA GLU A 198 -47.19 -3.61 -26.28
C GLU A 198 -46.74 -5.01 -25.85
N GLU A 199 -47.40 -6.07 -26.34
CA GLU A 199 -47.01 -7.45 -26.08
C GLU A 199 -45.63 -7.77 -26.69
N ALA A 200 -45.37 -7.32 -27.92
CA ALA A 200 -44.08 -7.48 -28.59
C ALA A 200 -42.95 -6.77 -27.82
N ARG A 201 -43.19 -5.54 -27.32
CA ARG A 201 -42.24 -4.81 -26.46
C ARG A 201 -41.95 -5.55 -25.15
N LYS A 202 -42.98 -6.10 -24.49
CA LYS A 202 -42.81 -6.90 -23.26
C LYS A 202 -42.00 -8.17 -23.52
N GLN A 203 -42.27 -8.86 -24.63
CA GLN A 203 -41.55 -10.07 -25.00
C GLN A 203 -40.08 -9.76 -25.35
N TYR A 204 -39.82 -8.67 -26.08
CA TYR A 204 -38.47 -8.19 -26.36
C TYR A 204 -37.73 -7.86 -25.06
N ALA A 205 -38.35 -7.12 -24.13
CA ALA A 205 -37.77 -6.82 -22.83
C ALA A 205 -37.44 -8.09 -22.04
N LYS A 206 -38.36 -9.07 -21.98
CA LYS A 206 -38.14 -10.37 -21.31
C LYS A 206 -36.97 -11.14 -21.93
N ASN A 207 -36.85 -11.14 -23.26
CA ASN A 207 -35.74 -11.79 -23.97
C ASN A 207 -34.40 -11.10 -23.73
N THR A 208 -34.37 -9.76 -23.71
CA THR A 208 -33.17 -8.98 -23.39
C THR A 208 -32.72 -9.24 -21.96
N MET A 209 -33.65 -9.23 -20.99
CA MET A 209 -33.34 -9.54 -19.59
C MET A 209 -32.81 -10.97 -19.43
N LYS A 210 -33.37 -11.95 -20.15
CA LYS A 210 -32.82 -13.32 -20.19
C LYS A 210 -31.41 -13.40 -20.77
N ARG A 211 -31.04 -12.54 -21.72
CA ARG A 211 -29.67 -12.48 -22.26
C ARG A 211 -28.71 -11.88 -21.25
N ILE A 212 -29.13 -10.83 -20.55
CA ILE A 212 -28.33 -10.20 -19.48
C ILE A 212 -28.10 -11.20 -18.34
N ALA A 213 -29.14 -11.92 -17.91
CA ALA A 213 -29.04 -12.92 -16.85
C ALA A 213 -28.17 -14.15 -17.18
N LYS A 214 -27.74 -14.32 -18.43
CA LYS A 214 -26.80 -15.37 -18.83
C LYS A 214 -25.34 -14.99 -18.61
N TYR A 215 -25.04 -13.70 -18.42
CA TYR A 215 -23.68 -13.29 -18.10
C TYR A 215 -23.34 -13.76 -16.70
N GLU A 216 -22.11 -14.23 -16.52
CA GLU A 216 -21.62 -14.58 -15.18
C GLU A 216 -21.57 -13.31 -14.32
N THR A 217 -22.44 -13.25 -13.31
CA THR A 217 -22.58 -12.12 -12.37
C THR A 217 -21.22 -11.67 -11.83
N ILE A 218 -20.34 -12.64 -11.51
CA ILE A 218 -18.99 -12.40 -10.99
C ILE A 218 -18.09 -11.72 -12.04
N ALA A 219 -18.15 -12.16 -13.30
CA ALA A 219 -17.34 -11.58 -14.37
C ALA A 219 -17.73 -10.13 -14.66
N VAL A 220 -19.03 -9.84 -14.72
CA VAL A 220 -19.52 -8.46 -14.90
C VAL A 220 -19.15 -7.59 -13.70
N ALA A 221 -19.29 -8.12 -12.48
CA ALA A 221 -18.91 -7.39 -11.27
C ALA A 221 -17.41 -7.05 -11.24
N PHE A 222 -16.56 -8.00 -11.63
CA PHE A 222 -15.12 -7.78 -11.76
C PHE A 222 -14.79 -6.71 -12.82
N ILE A 223 -15.40 -6.77 -14.00
CA ILE A 223 -15.20 -5.77 -15.06
C ILE A 223 -15.55 -4.36 -14.57
N ILE A 224 -16.72 -4.19 -13.94
CA ILE A 224 -17.14 -2.89 -13.39
C ILE A 224 -16.19 -2.43 -12.29
N THR A 225 -15.76 -3.36 -11.42
CA THR A 225 -14.77 -3.06 -10.37
C THR A 225 -13.45 -2.59 -10.96
N VAL A 226 -12.95 -3.19 -12.03
CA VAL A 226 -11.72 -2.74 -12.70
C VAL A 226 -11.93 -1.36 -13.34
N ILE A 227 -13.08 -1.10 -13.97
CA ILE A 227 -13.39 0.20 -14.58
C ILE A 227 -13.42 1.31 -13.53
N VAL A 228 -14.01 1.07 -12.35
CA VAL A 228 -14.13 2.10 -11.30
C VAL A 228 -12.90 2.13 -10.40
N GLY A 229 -12.45 0.96 -9.97
CA GLY A 229 -11.43 0.80 -8.94
C GLY A 229 -10.00 0.98 -9.44
N LEU A 230 -9.68 0.67 -10.70
CA LEU A 230 -8.31 0.80 -11.21
C LEU A 230 -7.84 2.27 -11.27
N PRO A 231 -8.64 3.24 -11.75
CA PRO A 231 -8.29 4.66 -11.64
C PRO A 231 -8.14 5.12 -10.18
N LEU A 232 -9.03 4.67 -9.28
CA LEU A 232 -8.95 5.02 -7.87
C LEU A 232 -7.67 4.49 -7.23
N LEU A 233 -7.31 3.23 -7.50
CA LEU A 233 -6.05 2.63 -7.05
C LEU A 233 -4.85 3.42 -7.57
N TYR A 234 -4.87 3.81 -8.85
CA TYR A 234 -3.80 4.60 -9.43
C TYR A 234 -3.64 5.96 -8.73
N TRP A 235 -4.72 6.73 -8.58
CA TRP A 235 -4.67 8.07 -8.00
C TRP A 235 -4.48 8.11 -6.48
N GLN A 236 -5.04 7.14 -5.74
CA GLN A 236 -5.08 7.18 -4.27
C GLN A 236 -4.01 6.32 -3.59
N LEU A 237 -3.37 5.43 -4.34
CA LEU A 237 -2.37 4.50 -3.81
C LEU A 237 -1.06 4.56 -4.57
N PHE A 238 -1.10 4.34 -5.89
CA PHE A 238 0.12 4.31 -6.69
C PHE A 238 0.81 5.68 -6.73
N LEU A 239 0.10 6.74 -7.11
CA LEU A 239 0.70 8.08 -7.20
C LEU A 239 1.27 8.58 -5.87
N PRO A 240 0.57 8.46 -4.72
CA PRO A 240 1.17 8.81 -3.44
C PRO A 240 2.44 8.01 -3.12
N CYS A 241 2.45 6.69 -3.31
CA CYS A 241 3.68 5.90 -3.12
C CYS A 241 4.79 6.30 -4.11
N TRP A 242 4.43 6.83 -5.29
CA TRP A 242 5.38 7.11 -6.35
C TRP A 242 6.00 8.51 -6.25
N ASP A 243 5.18 9.51 -5.98
CA ASP A 243 5.52 10.93 -6.07
C ASP A 243 5.76 11.57 -4.68
N CYS A 244 5.22 10.99 -3.60
CA CYS A 244 5.37 11.54 -2.25
C CYS A 244 6.63 11.02 -1.56
N TYR A 245 7.10 11.80 -0.58
CA TYR A 245 8.22 11.44 0.26
C TYR A 245 7.83 10.38 1.29
N ASP A 246 8.78 9.49 1.57
CA ASP A 246 8.70 8.53 2.66
C ASP A 246 8.86 9.26 3.99
N PHE A 247 7.79 9.39 4.78
CA PHE A 247 7.88 10.04 6.08
C PHE A 247 8.76 9.24 7.06
N GLU A 248 8.59 7.92 7.10
CA GLU A 248 9.32 7.06 8.04
C GLU A 248 10.81 6.97 7.66
N GLY A 249 11.10 6.83 6.36
CA GLY A 249 12.46 6.84 5.81
C GLY A 249 13.15 8.19 6.03
N ALA A 250 12.49 9.30 5.72
CA ALA A 250 13.02 10.64 5.97
C ALA A 250 13.25 10.89 7.47
N ALA A 251 12.33 10.46 8.35
CA ALA A 251 12.53 10.61 9.79
C ALA A 251 13.75 9.85 10.31
N VAL A 252 13.99 8.63 9.81
CA VAL A 252 15.20 7.86 10.15
C VAL A 252 16.45 8.55 9.63
N HIS A 253 16.42 9.06 8.39
CA HIS A 253 17.52 9.82 7.78
C HIS A 253 17.88 11.08 8.58
N GLU A 254 16.90 11.93 8.90
CA GLU A 254 17.15 13.16 9.66
C GLU A 254 17.57 12.86 11.11
N ALA A 255 17.06 11.78 11.71
CA ALA A 255 17.56 11.33 13.01
C ALA A 255 19.04 10.91 12.94
N GLY A 256 19.51 10.34 11.82
CA GLY A 256 20.92 10.06 11.60
C GLY A 256 21.77 11.32 11.57
N HIS A 257 21.28 12.41 10.96
CA HIS A 257 21.95 13.71 11.04
C HIS A 257 22.05 14.25 12.47
N LEU A 258 21.00 14.12 13.29
CA LEU A 258 21.08 14.48 14.71
C LEU A 258 22.10 13.63 15.48
N LEU A 259 22.30 12.38 15.07
CA LEU A 259 23.31 11.49 15.66
C LEU A 259 24.73 11.76 15.12
N GLY A 260 24.90 12.70 14.18
CA GLY A 260 26.20 13.10 13.63
C GLY A 260 26.61 12.39 12.33
N LEU A 261 25.70 11.63 11.70
CA LEU A 261 25.96 11.01 10.41
C LEU A 261 25.72 11.99 9.26
N GLY A 262 26.60 11.96 8.26
CA GLY A 262 26.46 12.73 7.02
C GLY A 262 25.96 11.88 5.85
N HIS A 263 25.76 12.52 4.70
CA HIS A 263 25.45 11.81 3.46
C HIS A 263 26.72 11.14 2.90
N PRO A 264 26.72 9.82 2.63
CA PRO A 264 27.88 9.14 2.06
C PRO A 264 28.12 9.53 0.58
N ASP A 265 27.08 10.00 -0.11
CA ASP A 265 27.06 10.35 -1.54
C ASP A 265 27.14 11.86 -1.81
N ALA A 266 26.99 12.69 -0.78
CA ALA A 266 26.96 14.16 -0.91
C ALA A 266 27.95 14.86 0.02
N PHE A 267 29.17 14.32 0.16
CA PHE A 267 30.21 14.97 0.93
C PHE A 267 30.56 16.34 0.33
N PRO A 268 30.42 17.45 1.07
CA PRO A 268 30.75 18.77 0.53
C PRO A 268 32.24 18.85 0.21
N THR A 269 32.58 19.52 -0.89
CA THR A 269 33.95 19.96 -1.21
C THR A 269 34.41 20.99 -0.17
N LEU A 270 34.80 20.54 1.02
CA LEU A 270 35.37 21.43 2.03
C LEU A 270 36.89 21.41 1.90
N SER A 271 37.40 22.35 1.10
CA SER A 271 38.82 22.69 0.98
C SER A 271 39.46 23.23 2.27
N GLN A 272 38.77 23.13 3.41
CA GLN A 272 39.13 23.73 4.70
C GLN A 272 39.12 22.74 5.87
N LEU A 273 38.77 21.47 5.65
CA LEU A 273 38.85 20.49 6.74
C LEU A 273 40.30 20.02 6.94
N PRO A 274 40.69 19.71 8.19
CA PRO A 274 42.02 19.17 8.51
C PRO A 274 42.28 17.85 7.76
N SER A 275 43.55 17.43 7.68
CA SER A 275 44.06 16.28 6.89
C SER A 275 43.40 14.91 7.12
N TYR A 276 42.39 14.82 7.99
CA TYR A 276 41.59 13.63 8.33
C TYR A 276 40.23 13.60 7.62
N ALA A 277 39.91 14.61 6.80
CA ALA A 277 38.65 14.63 6.06
C ALA A 277 38.64 13.58 4.95
N PRO A 278 37.48 12.94 4.71
CA PRO A 278 37.33 12.03 3.60
C PRO A 278 37.60 12.72 2.26
N ASP A 279 38.12 11.96 1.29
CA ASP A 279 38.17 12.45 -0.07
C ASP A 279 36.74 12.80 -0.54
N VAL A 280 36.58 13.94 -1.20
CA VAL A 280 35.29 14.41 -1.72
C VAL A 280 34.64 13.31 -2.57
N GLY A 281 33.39 12.97 -2.26
CA GLY A 281 32.60 11.98 -2.99
C GLY A 281 33.06 10.54 -2.80
N LYS A 282 33.91 10.25 -1.81
CA LYS A 282 34.20 8.88 -1.38
C LYS A 282 33.48 8.60 -0.06
N ASN A 283 32.85 7.42 0.00
CA ASN A 283 32.39 6.88 1.26
C ASN A 283 33.58 6.69 2.23
N VAL A 284 33.29 6.51 3.51
CA VAL A 284 34.26 6.03 4.50
C VAL A 284 33.76 4.77 5.14
N TYR A 285 34.68 3.96 5.63
CA TYR A 285 34.34 2.76 6.37
C TYR A 285 35.31 2.49 7.50
N ASN A 286 34.85 1.79 8.52
CA ASN A 286 35.70 1.28 9.59
C ASN A 286 36.13 -0.16 9.28
N GLU A 287 37.41 -0.38 8.98
CA GLU A 287 37.95 -1.70 8.59
C GLU A 287 37.69 -2.78 9.65
N LEU A 288 37.83 -2.45 10.93
CA LEU A 288 37.61 -3.38 12.02
C LEU A 288 36.16 -3.88 12.01
N LEU A 289 35.19 -2.96 11.95
CA LEU A 289 33.77 -3.32 11.92
C LEU A 289 33.38 -4.01 10.61
N ALA A 290 33.89 -3.54 9.48
CA ALA A 290 33.66 -4.15 8.17
C ALA A 290 34.15 -5.60 8.09
N SER A 291 35.20 -5.95 8.85
CA SER A 291 35.68 -7.34 8.98
C SER A 291 34.78 -8.24 9.83
N GLY A 292 33.72 -7.69 10.42
CA GLY A 292 32.84 -8.37 11.38
C GLY A 292 33.41 -8.41 12.81
N SER A 293 34.50 -7.69 13.08
CA SER A 293 35.08 -7.60 14.42
C SER A 293 34.35 -6.55 15.27
N THR A 294 34.47 -6.65 16.59
CA THR A 294 33.89 -5.70 17.54
C THR A 294 34.97 -4.84 18.20
N PHE A 295 34.58 -3.64 18.64
CA PHE A 295 35.45 -2.86 19.52
C PHE A 295 35.60 -3.56 20.88
N ASN A 296 36.80 -3.48 21.44
CA ASN A 296 37.11 -3.93 22.80
C ASN A 296 37.74 -2.77 23.58
N ALA A 297 38.11 -3.00 24.84
CA ALA A 297 38.69 -1.96 25.68
C ALA A 297 39.92 -1.26 25.07
N THR A 298 40.67 -1.93 24.17
CA THR A 298 41.88 -1.42 23.53
C THR A 298 41.67 -0.92 22.09
N THR A 299 40.66 -1.40 21.36
CA THR A 299 40.39 -0.88 20.00
C THR A 299 39.37 0.26 20.02
N CYS A 300 38.52 0.32 21.05
CA CYS A 300 37.58 1.42 21.26
C CYS A 300 38.32 2.74 21.46
N ILE A 301 39.52 2.68 22.05
CA ILE A 301 40.34 3.85 22.29
C ILE A 301 40.93 4.45 20.98
N THR A 302 41.10 3.62 19.97
CA THR A 302 41.68 4.01 18.67
C THR A 302 40.71 3.70 17.54
N ASN A 303 39.41 3.86 17.77
CA ASN A 303 38.36 3.50 16.82
C ASN A 303 38.46 4.25 15.49
N TRP A 304 38.99 5.48 15.52
CA TRP A 304 39.21 6.31 14.34
C TRP A 304 40.43 5.91 13.51
N ASP A 305 41.41 5.21 14.10
CA ASP A 305 42.63 4.79 13.39
C ASP A 305 42.34 3.72 12.32
N THR A 306 41.19 3.06 12.40
CA THR A 306 40.72 2.04 11.46
C THR A 306 39.68 2.56 10.47
N VAL A 307 39.47 3.88 10.40
CA VAL A 307 38.56 4.51 9.43
C VAL A 307 39.34 4.87 8.17
N TYR A 308 38.89 4.39 7.01
CA TYR A 308 39.55 4.59 5.73
C TYR A 308 38.60 5.11 4.67
N ASN A 309 39.16 5.84 3.69
CA ASN A 309 38.42 6.28 2.51
C ASN A 309 38.06 5.09 1.60
N GLY A 310 36.87 5.16 1.01
CA GLY A 310 36.33 4.18 0.08
C GLY A 310 35.31 3.25 0.72
N THR A 311 35.27 2.01 0.24
CA THR A 311 34.38 0.96 0.75
C THR A 311 35.21 -0.30 1.02
N PRO A 312 34.78 -1.16 1.96
CA PRO A 312 35.48 -2.42 2.22
C PRO A 312 35.47 -3.32 0.98
N ALA A 313 36.54 -4.11 0.81
CA ALA A 313 36.62 -5.09 -0.27
C ALA A 313 35.41 -6.05 -0.22
N ALA A 314 34.84 -6.38 -1.40
CA ALA A 314 33.65 -7.22 -1.57
C ALA A 314 32.31 -6.65 -1.07
N SER A 315 32.24 -5.35 -0.72
CA SER A 315 30.95 -4.71 -0.43
C SER A 315 30.08 -4.60 -1.68
N ALA A 316 28.76 -4.77 -1.52
CA ALA A 316 27.80 -4.41 -2.55
C ALA A 316 27.78 -2.88 -2.66
N ILE A 317 28.36 -2.36 -3.76
CA ILE A 317 28.38 -0.94 -4.08
C ILE A 317 27.20 -0.66 -5.01
N GLU A 318 26.42 0.36 -4.69
CA GLU A 318 25.32 0.82 -5.53
C GLU A 318 25.83 1.53 -6.79
N ALA A 319 24.94 1.78 -7.76
CA ALA A 319 25.31 2.51 -8.98
C ALA A 319 25.85 3.94 -8.69
N THR A 320 25.53 4.48 -7.52
CA THR A 320 26.01 5.77 -7.00
C THR A 320 27.47 5.73 -6.52
N GLY A 321 28.07 4.54 -6.37
CA GLY A 321 29.46 4.39 -5.90
C GLY A 321 29.60 4.33 -4.38
N VAL A 322 28.49 4.38 -3.63
CA VAL A 322 28.45 4.24 -2.17
C VAL A 322 27.82 2.90 -1.77
N ARG A 323 27.98 2.52 -0.49
CA ARG A 323 27.23 1.37 0.06
C ARG A 323 25.79 1.84 0.28
N ASN A 324 24.83 0.92 0.15
CA ASN A 324 23.43 1.19 0.48
C ASN A 324 23.34 1.77 1.89
N ALA A 325 22.72 2.93 2.04
CA ALA A 325 22.56 3.62 3.33
C ALA A 325 21.22 4.36 3.39
N VAL A 326 20.58 4.39 4.57
CA VAL A 326 19.45 5.30 4.82
C VAL A 326 19.91 6.75 4.73
N MET A 327 21.19 7.01 5.00
CA MET A 327 21.81 8.32 4.96
C MET A 327 22.14 8.83 3.54
N GLU A 328 21.78 8.14 2.46
CA GLU A 328 21.93 8.70 1.11
C GLU A 328 21.10 9.98 0.93
N SER A 329 21.67 10.98 0.24
CA SER A 329 21.08 12.33 0.09
C SER A 329 19.73 12.35 -0.64
N PHE A 330 19.40 11.28 -1.37
CA PHE A 330 18.17 11.19 -2.16
C PHE A 330 17.03 10.50 -1.38
N THR A 331 16.24 11.28 -0.65
CA THR A 331 15.21 10.75 0.26
C THR A 331 13.84 10.47 -0.37
N GLN A 332 13.53 10.97 -1.59
CA GLN A 332 12.22 10.71 -2.24
C GLN A 332 11.95 9.22 -2.51
N ASN A 333 13.02 8.45 -2.77
CA ASN A 333 12.91 7.09 -3.28
C ASN A 333 13.67 6.07 -2.43
N ASN A 334 14.23 6.44 -1.28
CA ASN A 334 14.95 5.46 -0.47
C ASN A 334 13.95 4.41 0.05
N PRO A 335 14.08 3.13 -0.34
CA PRO A 335 13.12 2.09 0.06
C PRO A 335 13.29 1.66 1.53
N SER A 336 14.29 2.19 2.24
CA SER A 336 14.65 1.73 3.57
C SER A 336 14.28 2.71 4.67
N GLN A 337 13.54 2.19 5.66
CA GLN A 337 13.40 2.79 6.99
C GLN A 337 14.34 2.10 8.00
N CYS A 338 15.02 1.04 7.55
CA CYS A 338 15.97 0.30 8.35
C CYS A 338 17.35 0.91 8.14
N LEU A 339 18.16 0.84 9.19
CA LEU A 339 19.59 1.01 9.01
C LEU A 339 20.12 -0.09 8.09
N SER A 340 21.02 0.29 7.21
CA SER A 340 21.87 -0.63 6.48
C SER A 340 23.10 -1.00 7.32
N ALA A 341 23.92 -1.92 6.80
CA ALA A 341 25.21 -2.23 7.43
C ALA A 341 26.15 -1.02 7.46
N ASP A 342 26.08 -0.14 6.45
CA ASP A 342 26.86 1.11 6.36
C ASP A 342 26.43 2.09 7.47
N ASP A 343 25.11 2.25 7.66
CA ASP A 343 24.57 3.13 8.70
C ASP A 343 24.91 2.62 10.11
N ALA A 344 24.80 1.31 10.34
CA ALA A 344 25.15 0.69 11.61
C ALA A 344 26.65 0.79 11.89
N GLU A 345 27.50 0.57 10.88
CA GLU A 345 28.95 0.76 11.00
C GLU A 345 29.32 2.20 11.35
N GLY A 346 28.71 3.18 10.68
CA GLY A 346 28.88 4.61 11.01
C GLY A 346 28.44 4.91 12.44
N LEU A 347 27.28 4.40 12.85
CA LEU A 347 26.76 4.55 14.20
C LEU A 347 27.72 3.99 15.26
N HIS A 348 28.20 2.77 15.05
CA HIS A 348 29.13 2.12 15.97
C HIS A 348 30.54 2.71 15.93
N THR A 349 30.92 3.39 14.84
CA THR A 349 32.15 4.19 14.80
C THR A 349 32.01 5.44 15.67
N LEU A 350 30.86 6.13 15.61
CA LEU A 350 30.59 7.32 16.43
C LEU A 350 30.35 6.99 17.91
N TYR A 351 29.64 5.89 18.19
CA TYR A 351 29.24 5.46 19.53
C TYR A 351 29.70 4.00 19.79
N PRO A 352 31.01 3.73 19.87
CA PRO A 352 31.54 2.38 19.96
C PRO A 352 31.22 1.71 21.29
N ASP A 353 30.85 0.43 21.22
CA ASP A 353 30.71 -0.44 22.39
C ASP A 353 32.07 -1.06 22.75
N CYS A 354 32.77 -0.47 23.72
CA CYS A 354 34.08 -0.96 24.15
C CYS A 354 34.07 -2.31 24.90
N GLN A 355 32.89 -2.91 25.15
CA GLN A 355 32.77 -4.19 25.83
C GLN A 355 32.73 -5.37 24.85
N GLY A 356 32.70 -5.12 23.54
CA GLY A 356 32.71 -6.15 22.50
C GLY A 356 31.42 -6.95 22.38
N LEU A 357 30.34 -6.48 23.00
CA LEU A 357 29.10 -7.25 23.16
C LEU A 357 28.06 -6.99 22.08
N PHE A 358 28.10 -5.86 21.39
CA PHE A 358 26.96 -5.42 20.57
C PHE A 358 27.39 -4.78 19.24
N TYR A 359 27.90 -5.59 18.32
CA TYR A 359 27.92 -5.26 16.89
C TYR A 359 27.34 -6.43 16.11
N SER A 360 26.20 -6.20 15.47
CA SER A 360 25.67 -7.13 14.47
C SER A 360 25.92 -6.50 13.10
N THR A 361 26.68 -7.19 12.24
CA THR A 361 26.84 -6.80 10.83
C THR A 361 25.51 -6.75 10.09
N ALA A 362 24.50 -7.47 10.60
CA ALA A 362 23.12 -7.39 10.15
C ALA A 362 22.32 -6.50 11.12
N PRO A 363 22.01 -5.24 10.75
CA PRO A 363 21.23 -4.36 11.61
C PRO A 363 19.84 -4.95 11.88
N ASN A 364 19.41 -4.84 13.12
CA ASN A 364 18.06 -5.20 13.54
C ASN A 364 17.07 -4.17 12.99
N CYS A 365 16.03 -4.66 12.31
CA CYS A 365 14.95 -3.81 11.84
C CYS A 365 13.60 -4.42 12.20
N ILE A 366 13.02 -3.95 13.31
CA ILE A 366 11.65 -4.28 13.66
C ILE A 366 10.77 -3.17 13.11
N LYS A 367 10.04 -3.48 12.03
CA LYS A 367 9.06 -2.57 11.44
C LYS A 367 7.69 -2.85 12.01
N VAL A 368 6.97 -1.78 12.35
CA VAL A 368 5.54 -1.88 12.60
C VAL A 368 4.84 -1.97 11.25
N ASN A 369 4.21 -3.11 10.97
CA ASN A 369 3.40 -3.26 9.77
C ASN A 369 2.06 -2.55 9.96
N LEU A 370 1.98 -1.28 9.57
CA LEU A 370 0.76 -0.47 9.64
C LEU A 370 -0.33 -1.00 8.70
N ASN A 371 0.04 -1.66 7.60
CA ASN A 371 -0.85 -2.25 6.60
C ASN A 371 -1.85 -1.25 5.98
N PHE A 372 -1.57 0.06 6.02
CA PHE A 372 -2.45 1.09 5.46
C PHE A 372 -2.61 0.92 3.94
N GLY A 373 -1.57 0.50 3.23
CA GLY A 373 -1.64 0.18 1.82
C GLY A 373 -2.64 -0.94 1.52
N VAL A 374 -2.63 -2.02 2.32
CA VAL A 374 -3.58 -3.13 2.18
C VAL A 374 -5.01 -2.67 2.46
N VAL A 375 -5.21 -1.85 3.49
CA VAL A 375 -6.52 -1.27 3.80
C VAL A 375 -7.03 -0.40 2.65
N ARG A 376 -6.17 0.41 2.03
CA ARG A 376 -6.52 1.23 0.85
C ARG A 376 -6.85 0.37 -0.36
N VAL A 377 -6.10 -0.71 -0.62
CA VAL A 377 -6.44 -1.69 -1.68
C VAL A 377 -7.84 -2.26 -1.44
N PHE A 378 -8.15 -2.68 -0.21
CA PHE A 378 -9.48 -3.18 0.14
C PHE A 378 -10.55 -2.10 -0.01
N LEU A 379 -10.27 -0.86 0.38
CA LEU A 379 -11.20 0.26 0.26
C LEU A 379 -11.53 0.60 -1.21
N TYR A 380 -10.51 0.63 -2.09
CA TYR A 380 -10.68 1.07 -3.47
C TYR A 380 -11.00 -0.06 -4.47
N LEU A 381 -10.74 -1.31 -4.13
CA LEU A 381 -11.09 -2.47 -4.97
C LEU A 381 -12.10 -3.39 -4.29
N GLY A 382 -11.84 -3.75 -3.03
CA GLY A 382 -12.68 -4.71 -2.28
C GLY A 382 -14.10 -4.20 -2.04
N ILE A 383 -14.26 -2.98 -1.51
CA ILE A 383 -15.59 -2.42 -1.23
C ILE A 383 -16.40 -2.22 -2.52
N PRO A 384 -15.87 -1.59 -3.59
CA PRO A 384 -16.60 -1.48 -4.86
C PRO A 384 -17.00 -2.85 -5.42
N LEU A 385 -16.13 -3.87 -5.34
CA LEU A 385 -16.48 -5.22 -5.75
C LEU A 385 -17.66 -5.79 -4.97
N LEU A 386 -17.62 -5.68 -3.63
CA LEU A 386 -18.71 -6.17 -2.78
C LEU A 386 -20.02 -5.43 -3.07
N VAL A 387 -19.97 -4.11 -3.27
CA VAL A 387 -21.14 -3.31 -3.64
C VAL A 387 -21.70 -3.73 -5.01
N VAL A 388 -20.84 -3.89 -6.02
CA VAL A 388 -21.29 -4.29 -7.36
C VAL A 388 -21.86 -5.70 -7.34
N VAL A 389 -21.21 -6.66 -6.65
CA VAL A 389 -21.75 -8.02 -6.49
C VAL A 389 -23.12 -7.97 -5.80
N TRP A 390 -23.25 -7.19 -4.73
CA TRP A 390 -24.53 -7.05 -4.03
C TRP A 390 -25.63 -6.46 -4.94
N VAL A 391 -25.33 -5.38 -5.67
CA VAL A 391 -26.26 -4.78 -6.64
C VAL A 391 -26.65 -5.78 -7.73
N MET A 392 -25.70 -6.54 -8.24
CA MET A 392 -25.96 -7.55 -9.27
C MET A 392 -26.81 -8.71 -8.76
N LEU A 393 -26.58 -9.19 -7.53
CA LEU A 393 -27.43 -10.22 -6.91
C LEU A 393 -28.87 -9.72 -6.70
N VAL A 394 -29.03 -8.47 -6.28
CA VAL A 394 -30.36 -7.84 -6.15
C VAL A 394 -31.02 -7.70 -7.53
N PHE A 395 -30.26 -7.28 -8.54
CA PHE A 395 -30.74 -7.19 -9.92
C PHE A 395 -31.19 -8.56 -10.45
N ASP A 396 -30.35 -9.59 -10.32
CA ASP A 396 -30.65 -10.96 -10.73
C ASP A 396 -31.92 -11.49 -10.04
N TYR A 397 -32.10 -11.20 -8.75
CA TYR A 397 -33.32 -11.53 -8.01
C TYR A 397 -34.57 -10.86 -8.60
N PHE A 398 -34.51 -9.57 -8.92
CA PHE A 398 -35.63 -8.86 -9.55
C PHE A 398 -35.89 -9.35 -10.98
N VAL A 399 -34.84 -9.65 -11.75
CA VAL A 399 -34.94 -10.18 -13.11
C VAL A 399 -35.60 -11.56 -13.09
N ASP A 400 -35.17 -12.46 -12.22
CA ASP A 400 -35.75 -13.80 -12.09
C ASP A 400 -37.22 -13.72 -11.67
N ASN A 401 -37.55 -12.89 -10.67
CA ASN A 401 -38.93 -12.65 -10.29
C ASN A 401 -39.78 -12.10 -11.44
N TYR A 402 -39.27 -11.13 -12.20
CA TYR A 402 -39.96 -10.56 -13.35
C TYR A 402 -40.18 -11.60 -14.46
N ILE A 403 -39.19 -12.44 -14.74
CA ILE A 403 -39.28 -13.49 -15.78
C ILE A 403 -40.28 -14.59 -15.38
N ARG A 404 -40.36 -14.91 -14.08
CA ARG A 404 -41.25 -15.95 -13.54
C ARG A 404 -42.73 -15.58 -13.60
N VAL A 405 -43.09 -14.30 -13.62
CA VAL A 405 -44.50 -13.89 -13.79
C VAL A 405 -44.96 -14.32 -15.20
N PRO A 406 -45.90 -15.28 -15.31
CA PRO A 406 -46.40 -15.73 -16.61
C PRO A 406 -47.12 -14.57 -17.29
N SER A 407 -46.91 -14.40 -18.60
CA SER A 407 -47.64 -13.36 -19.34
C SER A 407 -49.14 -13.69 -19.35
N ALA A 408 -49.99 -12.68 -19.52
CA ALA A 408 -51.43 -12.88 -19.64
C ALA A 408 -51.77 -13.84 -20.80
N SER A 409 -51.01 -13.79 -21.89
CA SER A 409 -51.10 -14.71 -23.02
C SER A 409 -50.69 -16.14 -22.67
N GLU A 410 -49.59 -16.34 -21.93
CA GLU A 410 -49.19 -17.66 -21.42
C GLU A 410 -50.25 -18.24 -20.46
N MET A 411 -50.85 -17.39 -19.61
CA MET A 411 -51.95 -17.81 -18.74
C MET A 411 -53.19 -18.22 -19.53
N LYS A 412 -53.56 -17.48 -20.58
CA LYS A 412 -54.67 -17.84 -21.49
C LYS A 412 -54.41 -19.15 -22.24
N GLN A 413 -53.22 -19.32 -22.82
CA GLN A 413 -52.85 -20.57 -23.49
C GLN A 413 -52.84 -21.76 -22.53
N LYS A 414 -52.30 -21.60 -21.32
CA LYS A 414 -52.39 -22.64 -20.29
C LYS A 414 -53.83 -22.94 -19.88
N ALA A 415 -54.69 -21.93 -19.81
CA ALA A 415 -56.11 -22.12 -19.51
C ALA A 415 -56.86 -22.85 -20.65
N GLU A 416 -56.59 -22.51 -21.91
CA GLU A 416 -57.15 -23.20 -23.08
C GLU A 416 -56.65 -24.63 -23.20
N MET A 417 -55.34 -24.85 -23.03
CA MET A 417 -54.76 -26.19 -23.03
C MET A 417 -55.36 -27.06 -21.91
N LYS A 418 -55.58 -26.49 -20.72
CA LYS A 418 -56.30 -27.17 -19.63
C LYS A 418 -57.76 -27.49 -19.99
N ARG A 419 -58.47 -26.58 -20.67
CA ARG A 419 -59.84 -26.85 -21.16
C ARG A 419 -59.87 -27.97 -22.20
N GLN A 420 -58.94 -27.97 -23.15
CA GLN A 420 -58.80 -29.03 -24.16
C GLN A 420 -58.47 -30.38 -23.51
N LEU A 421 -57.59 -30.39 -22.51
CA LEU A 421 -57.22 -31.62 -21.79
C LEU A 421 -58.39 -32.16 -20.94
N ALA A 422 -59.12 -31.27 -20.24
CA ALA A 422 -60.30 -31.65 -19.48
C ALA A 422 -61.41 -32.23 -20.38
N GLY A 423 -61.60 -31.67 -21.57
CA GLY A 423 -62.52 -32.23 -22.57
C GLY A 423 -62.12 -33.64 -23.04
N LYS A 424 -60.82 -33.91 -23.21
CA LYS A 424 -60.33 -35.25 -23.60
C LYS A 424 -60.44 -36.27 -22.48
N ILE A 425 -60.23 -35.88 -21.22
CA ILE A 425 -60.34 -36.79 -20.07
C ILE A 425 -61.81 -37.10 -19.75
N GLY A 426 -62.71 -36.12 -19.87
CA GLY A 426 -64.15 -36.33 -19.71
C GLY A 426 -64.78 -37.24 -20.77
N ALA A 427 -64.16 -37.36 -21.95
CA ALA A 427 -64.60 -38.26 -23.02
C ALA A 427 -64.10 -39.71 -22.85
N HIS A 428 -63.16 -39.98 -21.93
CA HIS A 428 -62.61 -41.32 -21.64
C HIS A 428 -62.93 -41.85 -20.24
N ALA A 429 -63.80 -41.16 -19.49
CA ALA A 429 -64.38 -41.71 -18.26
C ALA A 429 -65.51 -42.70 -18.58
N GLU A 430 -65.20 -43.80 -19.27
CA GLU A 430 -65.95 -45.04 -19.09
C GLU A 430 -65.48 -45.65 -17.76
N GLU A 431 -66.45 -45.96 -16.89
CA GLU A 431 -66.22 -46.59 -15.58
C GLU A 431 -65.36 -47.86 -15.71
N PRO A 432 -64.20 -47.96 -15.02
CA PRO A 432 -63.59 -49.25 -14.81
C PRO A 432 -64.45 -50.06 -13.84
N THR A 433 -65.29 -50.92 -14.40
CA THR A 433 -66.01 -51.98 -13.71
C THR A 433 -65.01 -53.06 -13.29
N TRP A 434 -64.44 -52.94 -12.09
CA TRP A 434 -63.77 -54.04 -11.41
C TRP A 434 -64.33 -54.20 -10.00
N LYS A 435 -65.48 -54.88 -9.92
CA LYS A 435 -65.89 -55.66 -8.75
C LYS A 435 -65.53 -57.11 -9.04
N GLN A 436 -64.49 -57.65 -8.41
CA GLN A 436 -64.61 -58.81 -7.50
C GLN A 436 -63.25 -59.32 -7.00
N SER A 437 -63.21 -59.47 -5.67
CA SER A 437 -62.54 -60.49 -4.84
C SER A 437 -61.11 -60.89 -5.16
N VAL A 438 -60.22 -60.77 -4.16
CA VAL A 438 -59.54 -61.93 -3.55
C VAL A 438 -59.05 -61.50 -2.14
N ASP A 439 -59.50 -62.26 -1.15
CA ASP A 439 -59.00 -62.34 0.21
C ASP A 439 -57.55 -62.85 0.26
N ASP A 440 -56.88 -62.60 1.38
CA ASP A 440 -55.64 -63.26 1.83
C ASP A 440 -54.34 -62.99 1.06
N GLN A 441 -53.46 -62.17 1.65
CA GLN A 441 -52.13 -62.64 2.09
C GLN A 441 -51.37 -61.57 2.91
N GLN A 442 -51.28 -61.88 4.20
CA GLN A 442 -50.14 -61.75 5.11
C GLN A 442 -49.01 -60.74 4.84
N ALA A 443 -48.76 -59.95 5.87
CA ALA A 443 -47.52 -59.22 6.17
C ALA A 443 -46.26 -60.12 6.07
N PRO A 444 -45.09 -59.50 5.84
CA PRO A 444 -44.27 -59.20 7.00
C PRO A 444 -43.66 -57.80 7.01
N ALA A 445 -43.40 -57.36 8.24
CA ALA A 445 -42.60 -56.22 8.59
C ALA A 445 -41.18 -56.30 8.02
N THR A 446 -40.66 -55.18 7.52
CA THR A 446 -39.28 -54.78 7.84
C THR A 446 -39.09 -53.28 7.69
N ALA A 447 -38.76 -52.67 8.83
CA ALA A 447 -38.14 -51.37 8.95
C ALA A 447 -36.87 -51.28 8.13
N GLN A 448 -36.65 -50.15 7.45
CA GLN A 448 -35.33 -49.54 7.33
C GLN A 448 -35.45 -48.05 7.03
N GLN A 449 -35.33 -47.26 8.11
CA GLN A 449 -34.94 -45.85 8.05
C GLN A 449 -33.60 -45.75 7.32
N LYS A 450 -33.57 -45.11 6.14
CA LYS A 450 -32.32 -44.63 5.56
C LYS A 450 -32.17 -43.16 5.92
N ALA A 451 -31.53 -42.95 7.06
CA ALA A 451 -31.07 -41.66 7.51
C ALA A 451 -30.13 -41.06 6.46
N VAL A 452 -30.37 -39.78 6.14
CA VAL A 452 -29.45 -38.91 5.43
C VAL A 452 -28.30 -38.58 6.39
N PRO A 453 -27.02 -38.85 6.07
CA PRO A 453 -25.92 -38.27 6.81
C PRO A 453 -25.75 -36.83 6.33
N GLY A 454 -26.19 -35.88 7.15
CA GLY A 454 -25.74 -34.50 7.08
C GLY A 454 -24.26 -34.43 7.39
N GLY A 455 -23.43 -34.42 6.35
CA GLY A 455 -22.01 -34.10 6.43
C GLY A 455 -21.81 -32.60 6.53
N TYR A 456 -21.84 -32.06 7.74
CA TYR A 456 -21.20 -30.78 8.04
C TYR A 456 -19.67 -30.99 7.97
N TYR A 457 -19.03 -30.45 6.95
CA TYR A 457 -17.58 -30.24 6.97
C TYR A 457 -17.27 -29.16 8.02
N ARG A 458 -17.03 -29.61 9.26
CA ARG A 458 -16.30 -28.83 10.26
C ARG A 458 -14.82 -28.97 9.89
N GLN A 459 -14.28 -27.97 9.19
CA GLN A 459 -12.83 -27.83 9.09
C GLN A 459 -12.27 -27.72 10.51
N GLN A 460 -11.57 -28.77 10.93
CA GLN A 460 -10.69 -28.74 12.08
C GLN A 460 -9.54 -27.80 11.72
N LEU A 461 -9.56 -26.61 12.31
CA LEU A 461 -8.37 -25.79 12.44
C LEU A 461 -7.31 -26.61 13.21
N PRO A 462 -6.05 -26.60 12.77
CA PRO A 462 -4.97 -27.24 13.51
C PRO A 462 -4.81 -26.60 14.90
N PRO A 463 -4.36 -27.36 15.91
CA PRO A 463 -4.12 -26.81 17.23
C PRO A 463 -3.09 -25.70 17.16
N ILE A 464 -3.46 -24.54 17.72
CA ILE A 464 -2.57 -23.43 18.02
C ILE A 464 -1.48 -23.98 18.94
N ARG A 465 -0.25 -24.00 18.41
CA ARG A 465 0.95 -24.32 19.17
C ARG A 465 1.09 -23.25 20.26
N SER A 466 1.03 -23.71 21.51
CA SER A 466 1.26 -22.93 22.71
C SER A 466 2.63 -22.24 22.64
N GLN A 467 2.61 -20.98 23.06
CA GLN A 467 3.70 -20.12 23.47
C GLN A 467 5.03 -20.86 23.75
N GLU A 468 6.01 -20.56 22.92
CA GLU A 468 7.41 -20.79 23.25
C GLU A 468 7.82 -19.69 24.23
N GLN A 469 8.22 -20.12 25.43
CA GLN A 469 8.73 -19.27 26.48
C GLN A 469 10.01 -18.59 26.01
N VAL A 470 10.01 -17.26 26.11
CA VAL A 470 11.23 -16.44 26.09
C VAL A 470 12.09 -16.86 27.29
N PRO A 471 13.35 -17.31 27.11
CA PRO A 471 14.29 -17.34 28.20
C PRO A 471 14.68 -15.90 28.52
N GLN A 472 14.45 -15.48 29.76
CA GLN A 472 15.13 -14.32 30.32
C GLN A 472 16.64 -14.63 30.35
N ALA A 473 17.42 -13.75 29.72
CA ALA A 473 18.86 -13.60 29.94
C ALA A 473 19.14 -12.10 30.08
#